data_AF-A0A445L9A4-F1
#
_entry.id   AF-A0A445L9A4-F1
#
_cell.length_a   1.000
_cell.length_b   1.000
_cell.length_c   1.000
_cell.angle_alpha   90.00
_cell.angle_beta   90.00
_cell.angle_gamma   90.00
#
_symmetry.space_group_name_H-M   'P 1'
#
loop_
_entity.id
_entity.type
_entity.pdbx_description
1 polymer ?
#
loop_
_entity_poly.entity_id
_entity_poly.type
_entity_poly.pdbx_seq_one_letter_code
_entity_poly.pdbx_strand_id
1 'polypeptide(L)' 'AARKEEKKEDIEVITAIYKVNLHCKECGSKIKKHLTITQGVLSVEIEFEKGEINAKGKIEPLKI' A
#
# COMPACT_ATOMS: atom_id res chain seq x y z
N ALA A 1 -34.45 3.64 -1.55
CA ALA A 1 -33.02 3.31 -1.50
C ALA A 1 -32.23 4.58 -1.72
N ALA A 2 -31.84 5.26 -0.65
CA ALA A 2 -31.08 6.51 -0.72
C ALA A 2 -29.66 6.21 -1.21
N ARG A 3 -29.43 6.54 -2.47
CA ARG A 3 -28.14 6.48 -3.15
C ARG A 3 -27.31 7.63 -2.58
N LYS A 4 -26.47 7.34 -1.59
CA LYS A 4 -25.58 8.32 -0.96
C LYS A 4 -24.63 8.84 -2.02
N GLU A 5 -24.79 10.12 -2.32
CA GLU A 5 -23.81 10.97 -2.96
C GLU A 5 -22.61 11.09 -2.00
N GLU A 6 -21.60 10.25 -2.23
CA GLU A 6 -20.30 10.42 -1.60
C GLU A 6 -19.53 11.43 -2.46
N LYS A 7 -19.56 12.68 -1.99
CA LYS A 7 -18.62 13.74 -2.28
C LYS A 7 -17.23 13.13 -2.47
N LYS A 8 -16.81 12.99 -3.73
CA LYS A 8 -15.43 12.69 -4.12
C LYS A 8 -14.59 13.91 -3.74
N GLU A 9 -14.25 14.01 -2.47
CA GLU A 9 -12.97 14.59 -2.12
C GLU A 9 -11.95 13.70 -2.84
N ASP A 10 -11.27 14.27 -3.84
CA ASP A 10 -10.03 13.77 -4.41
C ASP A 10 -9.00 13.58 -3.29
N ILE A 11 -9.22 12.58 -2.44
CA ILE A 11 -8.17 12.01 -1.64
C ILE A 11 -7.33 11.27 -2.66
N GLU A 12 -6.23 11.90 -3.07
CA GLU A 12 -5.25 11.31 -3.98
C GLU A 12 -4.71 10.02 -3.35
N VAL A 13 -5.40 8.91 -3.60
CA VAL A 13 -4.94 7.58 -3.24
C VAL A 13 -3.84 7.24 -4.22
N ILE A 14 -2.61 7.34 -3.76
CA ILE A 14 -1.45 6.99 -4.58
C ILE A 14 -1.14 5.51 -4.42
N THR A 15 -0.47 4.95 -5.42
CA THR A 15 0.12 3.61 -5.36
C THR A 15 1.63 3.76 -5.36
N ALA A 16 2.28 3.43 -4.24
CA ALA A 16 3.72 3.40 -4.11
C ALA A 16 4.24 1.98 -4.35
N ILE A 17 5.21 1.83 -5.27
CA ILE A 17 5.83 0.55 -5.62
C ILE A 17 7.24 0.52 -5.03
N TYR A 18 7.50 -0.43 -4.15
CA TYR A 18 8.78 -0.62 -3.49
C TYR A 18 9.43 -1.91 -3.98
N LYS A 19 10.57 -1.79 -4.68
CA LYS A 19 11.39 -2.94 -5.07
C LYS A 19 12.20 -3.42 -3.87
N VAL A 20 11.99 -4.66 -3.46
CA VAL A 20 12.63 -5.26 -2.28
C VAL A 20 13.10 -6.68 -2.58
N ASN A 21 14.30 -7.01 -2.13
CA ASN A 21 14.82 -8.37 -2.20
C ASN A 21 14.29 -9.18 -1.00
N LEU A 22 13.19 -9.91 -1.20
CA LEU A 22 12.61 -10.79 -0.19
C LEU A 22 13.23 -12.19 -0.28
N HIS A 23 14.15 -12.51 0.62
CA HIS A 23 14.72 -13.86 0.71
C HIS A 23 13.78 -14.88 1.37
N CYS A 24 12.68 -14.42 1.96
CA CYS A 24 11.75 -15.26 2.72
C CYS A 24 10.32 -14.69 2.75
N LYS A 25 9.30 -15.56 2.89
CA LYS A 25 7.89 -15.14 2.98
C LYS A 25 7.58 -14.36 4.26
N GLU A 26 8.27 -14.68 5.35
CA GLU A 26 8.16 -13.97 6.63
C GLU A 26 8.65 -12.52 6.52
N CYS A 27 9.70 -12.29 5.74
CA CYS A 27 10.29 -10.99 5.47
C CYS A 27 9.24 -10.06 4.83
N GLY A 28 8.58 -10.54 3.77
CA GLY A 28 7.51 -9.79 3.11
C GLY A 28 6.31 -9.59 4.04
N SER A 29 5.89 -10.64 4.76
CA SER A 29 4.75 -10.57 5.68
C SER A 29 4.96 -9.54 6.80
N LYS A 30 6.20 -9.41 7.30
CA LYS A 30 6.56 -8.41 8.32
C LYS A 30 6.45 -6.98 7.77
N ILE A 31 6.92 -6.75 6.55
CA ILE A 31 6.80 -5.46 5.87
C ILE A 31 5.34 -5.14 5.57
N LYS A 32 4.55 -6.10 5.07
CA LYS A 32 3.10 -5.94 4.86
C LYS A 32 2.41 -5.50 6.13
N LYS A 33 2.63 -6.20 7.24
CA LYS A 33 2.03 -5.84 8.54
C LYS A 33 2.36 -4.41 8.94
N HIS A 34 3.62 -3.99 8.78
CA HIS A 34 4.05 -2.65 9.11
C HIS A 34 3.41 -1.58 8.21
N LEU A 35 3.32 -1.84 6.90
CA LEU A 35 2.68 -0.94 5.96
C LEU A 35 1.17 -0.86 6.21
N THR A 36 0.49 -1.97 6.51
CA THR A 36 -0.96 -1.97 6.77
C THR A 36 -1.35 -1.18 8.03
N ILE A 37 -0.49 -1.12 9.05
CA ILE A 37 -0.75 -0.28 10.24
C ILE A 37 -0.31 1.18 10.06
N THR A 38 0.36 1.51 8.95
CA THR A 38 0.82 2.87 8.67
C THR A 38 -0.38 3.74 8.35
N GLN A 39 -0.48 4.89 9.04
CA GLN A 39 -1.58 5.83 8.82
C GLN A 39 -1.62 6.28 7.36
N GLY A 40 -2.81 6.19 6.75
CA GLY A 40 -3.00 6.54 5.35
C GLY A 40 -2.87 5.36 4.38
N VAL A 41 -2.31 4.22 4.79
CA VAL A 41 -2.30 3.00 3.96
C VAL A 41 -3.69 2.36 3.99
N LEU A 42 -4.25 2.15 2.79
CA LEU A 42 -5.54 1.48 2.59
C LEU A 42 -5.35 0.00 2.27
N SER A 43 -4.31 -0.34 1.50
CA SER A 43 -4.05 -1.71 1.06
C SER A 43 -2.58 -1.93 0.74
N VAL A 44 -2.11 -3.15 0.97
CA VAL A 44 -0.73 -3.54 0.69
C VAL A 44 -0.72 -4.90 0.01
N GLU A 45 -0.13 -4.95 -1.17
CA GLU A 45 0.02 -6.13 -2.00
C GLU A 45 1.51 -6.44 -2.15
N ILE A 46 1.89 -7.71 -1.99
CA ILE A 46 3.28 -8.15 -2.17
C ILE A 46 3.33 -9.08 -3.36
N GLU A 47 4.18 -8.73 -4.32
CA GLU A 47 4.44 -9.50 -5.51
C GLU A 47 5.80 -10.19 -5.37
N PHE A 48 5.80 -11.39 -4.77
CA PHE A 48 7.03 -12.16 -4.53
C PHE A 48 7.74 -12.56 -5.82
N GLU A 49 7.01 -12.78 -6.91
CA GLU A 49 7.58 -13.12 -8.22
C GLU A 49 8.46 -12.01 -8.78
N LYS A 50 8.10 -10.74 -8.52
CA LYS A 50 8.89 -9.57 -8.97
C LYS A 50 9.78 -8.98 -7.88
N GLY A 51 9.59 -9.38 -6.63
CA GLY A 51 10.24 -8.73 -5.49
C GLY A 51 9.74 -7.29 -5.31
N GLU A 52 8.44 -7.07 -5.44
CA GLU A 52 7.84 -5.74 -5.33
C GLU A 52 6.75 -5.70 -4.25
N ILE A 53 6.62 -4.57 -3.57
CA ILE A 53 5.56 -4.29 -2.62
C ILE A 53 4.81 -3.06 -3.11
N ASN A 54 3.50 -3.22 -3.33
CA ASN A 54 2.61 -2.18 -3.76
C ASN A 54 1.78 -1.71 -2.56
N ALA A 55 2.00 -0.48 -2.10
CA ALA A 55 1.20 0.14 -1.05
C ALA A 55 0.25 1.17 -1.68
N LYS A 56 -1.04 0.96 -1.46
CA LYS A 56 -2.11 1.86 -1.91
C LYS A 56 -2.62 2.64 -0.71
N GLY A 57 -2.70 3.96 -0.84
CA GLY A 57 -3.20 4.78 0.26
C GLY A 57 -2.96 6.27 0.04
N LYS A 58 -3.45 7.05 1.01
CA LYS A 58 -3.04 8.44 1.20
C LYS A 58 -1.69 8.46 1.95
N ILE A 59 -0.67 7.92 1.30
CA ILE A 59 0.71 7.91 1.80
C ILE A 59 1.55 8.88 1.00
N GLU A 60 2.53 9.51 1.63
CA GLU A 60 3.54 10.27 0.91
C GLU A 60 4.72 9.34 0.61
N PRO A 61 5.03 9.05 -0.67
CA PRO A 61 6.10 8.16 -1.02
C PRO A 61 7.41 8.91 -0.78
N LEU A 62 8.19 8.47 0.19
CA LEU A 62 9.54 8.97 0.39
C LEU A 62 10.34 8.72 -0.90
N LYS A 63 10.71 9.80 -1.60
CA LYS A 63 11.68 9.74 -2.70
C LYS A 63 13.04 9.42 -2.08
N ILE A 64 13.44 8.16 -2.19
CA ILE A 64 14.78 7.66 -1.86
C ILE A 64 15.53 7.31 -3.13
#